data_AF-A0A2J7ZDZ6-F1
#
_entry.id   AF-A0A2J7ZDZ6-F1
#
_cell.length_a   1.000
_cell.length_b   1.000
_cell.length_c   1.000
_cell.angle_alpha   90.00
_cell.angle_beta   90.00
_cell.angle_gamma   90.00
#
_symmetry.space_group_name_H-M   'P 1'
#
loop_
_entity.id
_entity.type
_entity.pdbx_description
1 polymer ?
#
loop_
_entity_poly.entity_id
_entity_poly.type
_entity_poly.pdbx_seq_one_letter_code
_entity_poly.pdbx_strand_id
1 'polypeptide(L)'
;MRTIASALDRETAHEAWDWVTYGHKEAEDALTNGEAATFALTQQDTHIEWILRPVIFLPLAHRESRRLPACAEQFTCPTTHKIARHQANDH
;
A
#
# COMPACT_ATOMS: atom_id res chain seq x y z
N MET A 1 1.97 -5.24 9.87
CA MET A 1 0.84 -5.14 10.82
C MET A 1 0.68 -6.37 11.69
N ARG A 2 0.35 -7.55 11.14
CA ARG A 2 0.11 -8.78 11.92
C ARG A 2 1.18 -9.12 12.98
N THR A 3 2.46 -8.92 12.66
CA THR A 3 3.60 -9.18 13.58
C THR A 3 3.71 -8.20 14.74
N ILE A 4 3.33 -6.93 14.53
CA ILE A 4 3.39 -5.92 15.61
C ILE A 4 2.12 -6.00 16.45
N ALA A 5 0.97 -6.27 15.83
CA ALA A 5 -0.30 -6.47 16.53
C ALA A 5 -0.23 -7.60 17.58
N SER A 6 0.59 -8.63 17.40
CA SER A 6 0.79 -9.68 18.41
C SER A 6 1.57 -9.25 19.65
N ALA A 7 2.25 -8.10 19.60
CA ALA A 7 2.97 -7.53 20.74
C ALA A 7 2.17 -6.44 21.48
N LEU A 8 1.01 -6.05 20.95
CA LEU A 8 0.12 -5.07 21.56
C LEU A 8 -0.74 -5.72 22.64
N ASP A 9 -1.22 -4.93 23.61
CA ASP A 9 -2.25 -5.43 24.52
C ASP A 9 -3.55 -5.76 23.76
N ARG A 10 -4.47 -6.45 24.40
CA ARG A 10 -5.68 -6.98 23.74
C ARG A 10 -6.53 -5.88 23.11
N GLU A 11 -6.67 -4.74 23.78
CA GLU A 11 -7.52 -3.64 23.31
C GLU A 11 -6.88 -2.97 22.09
N THR A 12 -5.62 -2.59 22.21
CA THR A 12 -4.86 -1.98 21.11
C THR A 12 -4.65 -2.93 19.93
N ALA A 13 -4.48 -4.24 20.18
CA ALA A 13 -4.43 -5.25 19.13
C ALA A 13 -5.75 -5.34 18.38
N HIS A 14 -6.90 -5.23 19.08
CA HIS A 14 -8.21 -5.25 18.43
C HIS A 14 -8.39 -4.05 17.50
N GLU A 15 -8.03 -2.85 17.95
CA GLU A 15 -8.03 -1.63 17.12
C GLU A 15 -7.15 -1.79 15.88
N ALA A 16 -5.92 -2.31 16.05
CA ALA A 16 -5.02 -2.57 14.94
C ALA A 16 -5.59 -3.60 13.95
N TRP A 17 -6.31 -4.62 14.44
CA TRP A 17 -6.96 -5.62 13.60
C TRP A 17 -8.18 -5.06 12.87
N ASP A 18 -8.97 -4.21 13.51
CA ASP A 18 -10.11 -3.54 12.90
C ASP A 18 -9.64 -2.60 11.79
N TRP A 19 -8.55 -1.86 12.00
CA TRP A 19 -7.95 -1.04 10.94
C TRP A 19 -7.49 -1.89 9.74
N VAL A 20 -6.80 -3.00 9.98
CA VAL A 20 -6.38 -3.92 8.89
C VAL A 20 -7.59 -4.50 8.15
N THR A 21 -8.67 -4.81 8.88
CA THR A 21 -9.84 -5.50 8.30
C THR A 21 -10.78 -4.53 7.57
N TYR A 22 -10.98 -3.34 8.13
CA TYR A 22 -12.03 -2.41 7.69
C TYR A 22 -11.52 -1.02 7.31
N GLY A 23 -10.48 -0.51 7.99
CA GLY A 23 -9.92 0.83 7.73
C GLY A 23 -8.91 0.92 6.58
N HIS A 24 -8.64 -0.20 5.90
CA HIS A 24 -7.70 -0.22 4.76
C HIS A 24 -8.25 0.49 3.52
N LYS A 25 -9.56 0.72 3.43
CA LYS A 25 -10.20 1.31 2.24
C LYS A 25 -9.83 2.78 2.07
N GLU A 26 -9.93 3.58 3.14
CA GLU A 26 -9.53 4.99 3.12
C GLU A 26 -8.02 5.13 2.85
N ALA A 27 -7.22 4.22 3.40
CA ALA A 27 -5.79 4.16 3.13
C ALA A 27 -5.51 3.77 1.67
N GLU A 28 -6.25 2.82 1.10
CA GLU A 28 -6.14 2.42 -0.31
C GLU A 28 -6.49 3.58 -1.26
N ASP A 29 -7.57 4.31 -0.97
CA ASP A 29 -7.99 5.48 -1.74
C ASP A 29 -6.90 6.57 -1.71
N ALA A 30 -6.35 6.90 -0.53
CA ALA A 30 -5.24 7.86 -0.40
C ALA A 30 -4.00 7.41 -1.19
N LEU A 31 -3.59 6.15 -1.04
CA LEU A 31 -2.42 5.60 -1.75
C LEU A 31 -2.62 5.59 -3.27
N THR A 32 -3.83 5.30 -3.74
CA THR A 32 -4.19 5.33 -5.16
C THR A 32 -4.10 6.75 -5.73
N ASN A 33 -4.41 7.76 -4.93
CA ASN A 33 -4.27 9.18 -5.29
C ASN A 33 -2.83 9.71 -5.16
N GLY A 34 -1.87 8.85 -4.78
CA GLY A 34 -0.48 9.25 -4.58
C GLY A 34 -0.20 9.93 -3.24
N GLU A 35 -1.15 9.87 -2.31
CA GLU A 35 -1.04 10.43 -0.96
C GLU A 35 -0.54 9.39 0.03
N ALA A 36 0.13 9.84 1.10
CA ALA A 36 0.50 8.96 2.20
C ALA A 36 -0.71 8.70 3.11
N ALA A 37 -0.82 7.48 3.61
CA ALA A 37 -1.80 7.13 4.63
C ALA A 37 -1.09 6.84 5.95
N THR A 38 -1.62 7.38 7.05
CA THR A 38 -1.07 7.18 8.39
C THR A 38 -2.08 6.47 9.26
N PHE A 39 -1.62 5.44 9.97
CA PHE A 39 -2.34 4.81 11.06
C PHE A 39 -1.50 4.93 12.32
N ALA A 40 -2.08 5.49 13.37
CA ALA A 40 -1.38 5.70 14.63
C ALA A 40 -2.24 5.18 15.78
N LEU A 41 -1.59 4.61 16.78
CA LEU A 41 -2.21 4.19 18.01
C LEU A 41 -1.28 4.45 19.19
N THR A 42 -1.86 4.49 20.38
CA THR A 42 -1.12 4.71 21.62
C THR A 42 -1.47 3.61 22.60
N GLN A 43 -0.46 2.92 23.11
CA GLN A 43 -0.59 1.94 24.17
C GLN A 43 0.28 2.38 25.35
N GLN A 44 -0.35 2.58 26.51
CA GLN A 44 0.32 3.09 27.71
C GLN A 44 1.11 4.38 27.37
N ASP A 45 2.45 4.34 27.48
CA ASP A 45 3.34 5.46 27.17
C ASP A 45 4.01 5.34 25.79
N THR A 46 3.60 4.35 24.98
CA THR A 46 4.19 4.08 23.66
C THR A 46 3.25 4.53 22.56
N HIS A 47 3.72 5.48 21.75
CA HIS A 47 3.05 5.88 20.52
C HIS A 47 3.65 5.11 19.34
N ILE A 48 2.77 4.51 18.53
CA ILE A 48 3.17 3.74 17.35
C ILE A 48 2.47 4.35 16.14
N GLU A 49 3.28 4.71 15.14
CA GLU A 49 2.80 5.27 13.89
C GLU A 49 3.27 4.42 12.71
N TRP A 50 2.34 4.09 11.83
CA TRP A 50 2.60 3.45 10.54
C TRP A 50 2.26 4.41 9.43
N ILE A 51 3.28 4.76 8.66
CA ILE A 51 3.14 5.61 7.48
C ILE A 51 3.28 4.74 6.25
N LEU A 52 2.21 4.64 5.47
CA LEU A 52 2.19 4.00 4.17
C LEU A 52 2.38 5.09 3.11
N ARG A 53 3.34 4.88 2.21
CA ARG A 53 3.62 5.83 1.12
C ARG A 53 3.54 5.10 -0.22
N PRO A 54 2.86 5.68 -1.22
CA PRO A 54 2.77 5.07 -2.53
C PRO A 54 4.11 5.20 -3.25
N VAL A 55 4.57 4.12 -3.87
CA VAL A 55 5.75 4.12 -4.74
C VAL A 55 5.27 4.17 -6.18
N ILE A 56 5.45 5.32 -6.82
CA ILE A 56 5.06 5.52 -8.22
C ILE A 56 6.22 5.08 -9.12
N PHE A 57 6.03 3.99 -9.86
CA PHE A 57 6.94 3.58 -10.91
C PHE A 57 6.65 4.38 -12.17
N LEU A 58 7.56 5.25 -12.57
CA LEU A 58 7.45 5.96 -13.83
C LEU A 58 7.78 4.99 -14.98
N PRO A 59 6.92 4.89 -16.01
CA PRO A 59 7.28 4.17 -17.22
C PRO A 59 8.52 4.85 -17.80
N LEU A 60 9.55 4.06 -18.09
CA LEU A 60 10.74 4.58 -18.76
C LEU A 60 10.33 5.01 -20.16
N ALA A 61 10.34 6.33 -20.40
CA ALA A 61 10.06 6.89 -21.70
C ALA A 61 11.04 6.30 -22.74
N HIS A 62 10.48 5.60 -23.73
CA HIS A 62 11.10 5.20 -24.99
C HIS A 62 12.52 4.61 -24.87
N ARG A 63 12.57 3.32 -24.48
CA ARG A 63 13.79 2.47 -24.45
C ARG A 63 14.38 2.15 -25.83
N GLU A 64 13.75 2.58 -26.92
CA GLU A 64 14.08 2.09 -28.28
C GLU A 64 15.47 2.51 -28.79
N SER A 65 16.11 3.55 -28.21
CA SER A 65 17.33 4.14 -28.77
C SER A 65 18.53 4.26 -27.81
N ARG A 66 18.47 3.67 -26.61
CA ARG A 66 19.58 3.68 -25.64
C ARG A 66 20.04 2.26 -25.32
N ARG A 67 21.35 1.99 -25.42
CA ARG A 67 21.95 0.75 -24.89
C ARG A 67 21.66 0.68 -23.39
N LEU A 68 20.73 -0.21 -23.01
CA LEU A 68 20.38 -0.43 -21.62
C LEU A 68 21.47 -1.26 -20.93
N PRO A 69 21.75 -1.03 -19.64
CA PRO A 69 22.56 -1.96 -18.87
C PRO A 69 21.84 -3.32 -18.81
N ALA A 70 22.60 -4.42 -18.70
CA ALA A 70 22.05 -5.77 -18.69
C ALA A 70 20.98 -6.00 -17.60
N CYS A 71 21.00 -5.20 -16.53
CA CYS A 71 20.01 -5.25 -15.46
C CYS A 71 18.63 -4.66 -15.81
N ALA A 72 18.48 -3.93 -16.92
CA ALA A 72 17.24 -3.22 -17.25
C ALA A 72 16.06 -4.15 -17.62
N GLU A 73 16.36 -5.37 -18.06
CA GLU A 73 15.38 -6.43 -18.37
C GLU A 73 15.15 -7.38 -17.19
N GLN A 74 15.91 -7.23 -16.11
CA GLN A 74 15.74 -8.05 -14.90
C GLN A 74 14.58 -7.54 -14.03
N PHE A 75 14.09 -6.32 -14.26
CA PHE A 75 12.90 -5.81 -13.59
C PHE A 75 11.64 -6.38 -14.25
N THR A 76 11.12 -7.47 -13.69
CA THR A 76 9.77 -7.91 -13.98
C THR A 76 8.83 -7.13 -13.07
N CYS A 77 8.01 -6.22 -13.63
CA CYS A 77 6.96 -5.56 -12.87
C CYS A 77 6.09 -6.68 -12.24
N PRO A 78 6.03 -6.81 -10.91
CA PRO A 78 5.10 -7.73 -10.28
C PRO A 78 3.72 -7.21 -10.69
N THR A 79 3.04 -8.00 -11.51
CA THR A 79 1.76 -7.74 -12.16
C THR A 79 0.98 -6.63 -11.47
N THR A 80 0.75 -5.51 -12.18
CA THR A 80 -0.26 -4.53 -11.79
C THR A 80 -1.51 -5.31 -11.42
N HIS A 81 -1.90 -5.30 -10.14
CA HIS A 81 -3.21 -5.80 -9.75
C HIS A 81 -4.20 -5.00 -10.60
N LYS A 82 -4.74 -5.64 -11.65
CA LYS A 82 -5.81 -5.05 -12.44
C LYS A 82 -6.96 -4.88 -11.47
N ILE A 83 -7.11 -3.68 -10.90
CA ILE A 83 -8.34 -3.27 -10.25
C ILE A 83 -9.37 -3.32 -11.37
N ALA A 84 -10.11 -4.42 -11.42
CA ALA A 84 -11.19 -4.61 -12.36
C ALA A 84 -12.21 -3.52 -12.06
N ARG A 85 -12.19 -2.43 -12.85
CA ARG A 85 -13.31 -1.51 -12.90
C ARG A 85 -14.51 -2.32 -13.36
N HIS A 86 -15.42 -2.60 -12.43
CA HIS A 86 -16.73 -3.13 -12.74
C HIS A 86 -17.36 -2.18 -13.77
N GLN A 87 -17.47 -2.61 -15.02
CA GLN A 87 -18.39 -1.98 -15.97
C GLN A 87 -19.79 -2.37 -15.50
N ALA A 88 -20.53 -1.40 -14.97
CA ALA A 88 -21.98 -1.52 -14.87
C ALA A 88 -22.52 -1.63 -16.30
N ASN A 89 -23.09 -2.78 -16.63
CA ASN A 89 -23.92 -2.96 -17.81
C ASN A 89 -25.20 -2.17 -17.60
N ASP A 90 -25.41 -1.11 -18.37
CA ASP A 90 -26.75 -0.60 -18.66
C ASP A 90 -27.40 -1.53 -19.70
N HIS A 91 -28.62 -1.98 -19.42
CA HIS A 91 -29.59 -2.54 -20.38
C HIS A 91 -30.81 -1.64 -20.38
#